data_AF-A0A9P4TLL3-F1
#
_entry.id   AF-A0A9P4TLL3-F1
#
_cell.length_a   1.000
_cell.length_b   1.000
_cell.length_c   1.000
_cell.angle_alpha   90.00
_cell.angle_beta   90.00
_cell.angle_gamma   90.00
#
_symmetry.space_group_name_H-M   'P 1'
#
loop_
_entity.id
_entity.type
_entity.pdbx_description
1 polymer ?
#
loop_
_entity_poly.entity_id
_entity_poly.type
_entity_poly.pdbx_seq_one_letter_code
_entity_poly.pdbx_strand_id
1 'polypeptide(L)'
;MHRRTVSLTAPPLQSRSGRFLVVGAIIIFITIAIVFTPKHIARAHISGNHNPGAYPYTKPQALHLDTPVPDQPAAGPGSTPAPAKLIVKVHLPGEDLTWLLKLQPDWRNQVLALDPSFTALHAGAQRVDRGRIAAAYLDYIITHYEHLAATTVFVGPGLESQTQDEQAWRLPHQALVTRIQALQTGYVQDEGFAPLNCPNQQVCEDLVLPFRHPPDEYRTLEVNMASAWTALFNNTRAPEMLGAPGGVEFAVSAAQIRKRSVEEYVRFWEWLATTKMDDDTAGAVMEKLWHVIFGRESVWCPAEEECRCGVFGKC
;
A
#
# COMPACT_ATOMS: atom_id res chain seq x y z
N MET A 1 88.64 -8.80 30.11
CA MET A 1 87.24 -8.39 29.90
C MET A 1 86.95 -8.34 28.40
N HIS A 2 86.35 -9.38 27.83
CA HIS A 2 85.93 -9.38 26.41
C HIS A 2 84.41 -9.32 26.34
N ARG A 3 83.87 -8.21 25.84
CA ARG A 3 82.46 -8.08 25.42
C ARG A 3 82.27 -8.90 24.15
N ARG A 4 81.42 -9.92 24.18
CA ARG A 4 80.80 -10.49 22.98
C ARG A 4 79.49 -9.75 22.72
N THR A 5 79.45 -8.96 21.65
CA THR A 5 78.21 -8.46 21.06
C THR A 5 77.58 -9.59 20.24
N VAL A 6 76.44 -10.12 20.72
CA VAL A 6 75.62 -11.06 19.93
C VAL A 6 74.72 -10.23 19.03
N SER A 7 75.01 -10.21 17.74
CA SER A 7 74.12 -9.66 16.71
C SER A 7 73.04 -10.71 16.40
N LEU A 8 71.79 -10.42 16.75
CA LEU A 8 70.62 -11.22 16.39
C LEU A 8 70.08 -10.72 15.04
N THR A 9 70.73 -11.09 13.94
CA THR A 9 70.12 -10.95 12.61
C THR A 9 69.34 -12.21 12.28
N ALA A 10 68.01 -12.08 12.18
CA ALA A 10 67.12 -13.17 11.76
C ALA A 10 67.47 -13.63 10.33
N PRO A 11 67.50 -14.95 10.06
CA PRO A 11 67.89 -15.48 8.75
C PRO A 11 66.83 -15.16 7.68
N PRO A 12 67.24 -14.95 6.42
CA PRO A 12 66.32 -14.58 5.33
C PRO A 12 65.29 -15.69 5.04
N LEU A 13 64.06 -15.26 4.78
CA LEU A 13 62.82 -16.05 4.59
C LEU A 13 62.89 -17.15 3.51
N GLN A 14 63.88 -17.09 2.61
CA GLN A 14 64.05 -18.07 1.52
C GLN A 14 64.91 -19.28 1.88
N SER A 15 65.57 -19.29 3.05
CA SER A 15 66.35 -20.46 3.51
C SER A 15 65.44 -21.55 4.10
N ARG A 16 65.86 -22.82 3.99
CA ARG A 16 65.12 -23.98 4.51
C ARG A 16 64.81 -23.83 6.01
N SER A 17 65.75 -23.29 6.78
CA SER A 17 65.65 -22.96 8.21
C SER A 17 64.69 -21.79 8.48
N GLY A 18 64.64 -20.76 7.62
CA GLY A 18 63.65 -19.68 7.70
C GLY A 18 62.22 -20.16 7.47
N ARG A 19 62.02 -21.09 6.52
CA ARG A 19 60.72 -21.73 6.28
C ARG A 19 60.26 -22.59 7.46
N PHE A 20 61.16 -23.34 8.10
CA PHE A 20 60.82 -24.12 9.30
C PHE A 20 60.46 -23.22 10.49
N LEU A 21 61.11 -22.07 10.65
CA LEU A 21 60.76 -21.09 11.69
C LEU A 21 59.38 -20.46 11.44
N VAL A 22 59.03 -20.15 10.19
CA VAL A 22 57.72 -19.60 9.83
C VAL A 22 56.62 -20.66 10.01
N VAL A 23 56.85 -21.89 9.54
CA VAL A 23 55.89 -23.00 9.73
C VAL A 23 55.73 -23.32 11.22
N GLY A 24 56.82 -23.31 11.99
CA GLY A 24 56.77 -23.46 13.45
C GLY A 24 55.97 -22.35 14.13
N ALA A 25 56.18 -21.09 13.75
CA ALA A 25 55.43 -19.96 14.27
C ALA A 25 53.94 -20.01 13.90
N ILE A 26 53.60 -20.44 12.68
CA ILE A 26 52.21 -20.64 12.24
C ILE A 26 51.54 -21.76 13.04
N ILE A 27 52.22 -22.90 13.24
CA ILE A 27 51.68 -24.01 14.03
C ILE A 27 51.49 -23.59 15.49
N ILE A 28 52.41 -22.81 16.06
CA ILE A 28 52.26 -22.27 17.42
C ILE A 28 51.09 -21.29 17.49
N PHE A 29 50.91 -20.42 16.49
CA PHE A 29 49.79 -19.50 16.45
C PHE A 29 48.44 -20.22 16.30
N ILE A 30 48.38 -21.26 15.46
CA ILE A 30 47.18 -22.10 15.29
C ILE A 30 46.87 -22.88 16.57
N THR A 31 47.88 -23.44 17.24
CA THR A 31 47.67 -24.17 18.49
C THR A 31 47.26 -23.23 19.63
N ILE A 32 47.85 -22.03 19.73
CA ILE A 32 47.38 -20.99 20.67
C ILE A 32 45.96 -20.58 20.32
N ALA A 33 45.63 -20.35 19.05
CA ALA A 33 44.27 -20.02 18.64
C ALA A 33 43.29 -21.14 19.00
N ILE A 34 43.63 -22.42 18.85
CA ILE A 34 42.76 -23.56 19.19
C ILE A 34 42.62 -23.77 20.71
N VAL A 35 43.70 -23.55 21.47
CA VAL A 35 43.72 -23.76 22.92
C VAL A 35 43.08 -22.58 23.67
N PHE A 36 43.30 -21.36 23.20
CA PHE A 36 42.80 -20.14 23.82
C PHE A 36 41.55 -19.57 23.14
N THR A 37 41.07 -20.12 22.01
CA THR A 37 39.67 -19.89 21.62
C THR A 37 38.79 -20.59 22.63
N PRO A 38 37.95 -19.84 23.36
CA PRO A 38 37.08 -20.46 24.33
C PRO A 38 36.11 -21.38 23.59
N LYS A 39 36.04 -22.68 23.98
CA LYS A 39 35.14 -23.68 23.37
C LYS A 39 33.65 -23.27 23.36
N HIS A 40 33.29 -22.22 24.09
CA HIS A 40 31.98 -21.59 24.10
C HIS A 40 31.71 -20.68 22.89
N ILE A 41 32.73 -20.13 22.22
CA ILE A 41 32.57 -19.31 21.01
C ILE A 41 32.31 -20.19 19.77
N ALA A 42 32.97 -21.35 19.67
CA ALA A 42 32.73 -22.30 18.57
C ALA A 42 31.39 -23.05 18.66
N ARG A 43 30.69 -23.00 19.80
CA ARG A 43 29.37 -23.64 19.99
C ARG A 43 28.18 -22.69 19.86
N ALA A 44 28.41 -21.43 19.50
CA ALA A 44 27.33 -20.44 19.36
C ALA A 44 26.58 -20.51 18.00
N HIS A 45 26.74 -21.60 17.23
CA HIS A 45 25.84 -21.90 16.11
C HIS A 45 25.12 -23.24 16.33
N ILE A 46 23.85 -23.09 16.73
CA ILE A 46 22.71 -23.95 16.40
C ILE A 46 22.91 -25.45 16.71
N SER A 47 22.92 -25.80 18.00
CA SER A 47 22.29 -27.04 18.45
C SER A 47 21.41 -26.68 19.62
N GLY A 48 20.10 -26.77 19.41
CA GLY A 48 19.09 -26.45 20.42
C GLY A 48 19.36 -27.19 21.72
N ASN A 49 19.67 -26.46 22.77
CA ASN A 49 19.54 -26.92 24.15
C ASN A 49 19.31 -25.72 25.06
N HIS A 50 18.03 -25.53 25.41
CA HIS A 50 17.49 -24.91 26.61
C HIS A 50 18.38 -23.85 27.30
N ASN A 51 18.39 -22.65 26.73
CA ASN A 51 18.63 -21.44 27.52
C ASN A 51 17.34 -21.11 28.28
N PRO A 52 17.33 -21.09 29.63
CA PRO A 52 16.11 -20.87 30.42
C PRO A 52 15.52 -19.46 30.33
N GLY A 53 16.13 -18.56 29.53
CA GLY A 53 15.62 -17.22 29.23
C GLY A 53 15.45 -16.91 27.74
N ALA A 54 15.69 -17.88 26.84
CA ALA A 54 15.42 -17.69 25.41
C ALA A 54 14.00 -18.18 25.12
N TYR A 55 13.06 -17.25 24.96
CA TYR A 55 11.78 -17.58 24.36
C TYR A 55 12.06 -18.14 22.96
N PRO A 56 11.71 -19.40 22.65
CA PRO A 56 11.91 -19.93 21.32
C PRO A 56 11.10 -19.04 20.37
N TYR A 57 11.78 -18.38 19.44
CA TYR A 57 11.09 -17.68 18.36
C TYR A 57 10.41 -18.74 17.49
N THR A 58 9.13 -18.96 17.76
CA THR A 58 8.27 -19.69 16.85
C THR A 58 7.84 -18.71 15.78
N LYS A 59 8.34 -18.87 14.55
CA LYS A 59 7.86 -18.07 13.41
C LYS A 59 6.34 -18.25 13.36
N PRO A 60 5.54 -17.17 13.44
CA PRO A 60 4.10 -17.27 13.31
C PRO A 60 3.75 -17.97 11.99
N GLN A 61 2.68 -18.77 12.01
CA GLN A 61 2.14 -19.31 10.76
C GLN A 61 1.82 -18.14 9.83
N ALA A 62 2.21 -18.27 8.56
CA ALA A 62 1.85 -17.27 7.57
C ALA A 62 0.33 -17.12 7.58
N LEU A 63 -0.15 -15.88 7.66
CA LEU A 63 -1.57 -15.63 7.71
C LEU A 63 -2.22 -16.11 6.42
N HIS A 64 -3.38 -16.76 6.53
CA HIS A 64 -4.14 -17.16 5.37
C HIS A 64 -4.68 -15.89 4.68
N LEU A 65 -4.40 -15.75 3.40
CA LEU A 65 -4.84 -14.62 2.59
C LEU A 65 -6.09 -15.03 1.82
N ASP A 66 -7.25 -14.60 2.30
CA ASP A 66 -8.53 -14.80 1.62
C ASP A 66 -8.64 -13.83 0.44
N THR A 67 -8.00 -14.19 -0.67
CA THR A 67 -7.94 -13.35 -1.87
C THR A 67 -9.32 -13.28 -2.51
N PRO A 68 -9.86 -12.07 -2.80
CA PRO A 68 -11.15 -11.93 -3.45
C PRO A 68 -11.14 -12.54 -4.84
N VAL A 69 -12.25 -13.14 -5.24
CA VAL A 69 -12.42 -13.78 -6.55
C VAL A 69 -13.69 -13.24 -7.19
N PRO A 70 -13.73 -13.04 -8.51
CA PRO A 70 -14.95 -12.60 -9.19
C PRO A 70 -16.12 -13.54 -8.95
N ASP A 71 -17.29 -12.96 -8.74
CA ASP A 71 -18.55 -13.69 -8.73
C ASP A 71 -18.70 -14.46 -10.03
N GLN A 72 -19.23 -15.68 -9.92
CA GLN A 72 -19.52 -16.46 -11.12
C GLN A 72 -20.56 -15.72 -11.95
N PRO A 73 -20.40 -15.66 -13.29
CA PRO A 73 -21.41 -15.10 -14.16
C PRO A 73 -22.76 -15.73 -13.83
N ALA A 74 -23.75 -14.92 -13.47
CA ALA A 74 -25.04 -15.43 -13.03
C ALA A 74 -25.65 -16.37 -14.09
N ALA A 75 -25.52 -17.68 -13.86
CA ALA A 75 -25.93 -18.71 -14.79
C ALA A 75 -27.44 -18.96 -14.64
N GLY A 76 -28.26 -18.08 -15.20
CA GLY A 76 -29.70 -18.32 -15.26
C GLY A 76 -30.51 -17.16 -15.87
N PRO A 77 -31.64 -17.45 -16.53
CA PRO A 77 -32.55 -16.46 -17.14
C PRO A 77 -33.33 -15.58 -16.14
N GLY A 78 -32.82 -15.43 -14.90
CA GLY A 78 -33.43 -14.64 -13.82
C GLY A 78 -32.44 -13.73 -13.10
N SER A 79 -31.24 -13.51 -13.64
CA SER A 79 -30.30 -12.55 -13.05
C SER A 79 -30.80 -11.12 -13.24
N THR A 80 -30.98 -10.41 -12.13
CA THR A 80 -31.32 -8.99 -12.16
C THR A 80 -30.17 -8.23 -12.82
N PRO A 81 -30.43 -7.41 -13.86
CA PRO A 81 -29.39 -6.60 -14.48
C PRO A 81 -28.70 -5.69 -13.46
N ALA A 82 -27.39 -5.50 -13.63
CA ALA A 82 -26.65 -4.53 -12.81
C ALA A 82 -27.31 -3.14 -12.91
N PRO A 83 -27.42 -2.39 -11.81
CA PRO A 83 -28.05 -1.07 -11.84
C PRO A 83 -27.24 -0.11 -12.71
N ALA A 84 -27.91 0.91 -13.29
CA ALA A 84 -27.20 1.92 -14.07
C ALA A 84 -26.27 2.79 -13.21
N LYS A 85 -26.69 3.09 -11.97
CA LYS A 85 -25.99 3.97 -11.05
C LYS A 85 -25.93 3.32 -9.66
N LEU A 86 -24.74 3.16 -9.11
CA LEU A 86 -24.49 2.55 -7.80
C LEU A 86 -23.55 3.38 -6.96
N ILE A 87 -23.84 3.46 -5.66
CA ILE A 87 -22.93 3.99 -4.64
C ILE A 87 -22.37 2.82 -3.85
N VAL A 88 -21.05 2.68 -3.83
CA VAL A 88 -20.33 1.76 -2.97
C VAL A 88 -19.81 2.56 -1.77
N LYS A 89 -20.44 2.36 -0.62
CA LYS A 89 -20.16 3.09 0.62
C LYS A 89 -19.40 2.18 1.58
N VAL A 90 -18.15 2.51 1.87
CA VAL A 90 -17.41 1.89 2.98
C VAL A 90 -17.86 2.54 4.28
N HIS A 91 -18.29 1.73 5.24
CA HIS A 91 -18.95 2.16 6.47
C HIS A 91 -18.18 1.71 7.71
N LEU A 92 -17.98 2.64 8.65
CA LEU A 92 -17.48 2.35 10.00
C LEU A 92 -18.62 2.23 11.00
N PRO A 93 -18.48 1.42 12.08
CA PRO A 93 -19.48 1.34 13.13
C PRO A 93 -19.82 2.72 13.71
N GLY A 94 -21.12 3.06 13.71
CA GLY A 94 -21.64 4.30 14.29
C GLY A 94 -21.88 5.44 13.31
N GLU A 95 -21.58 5.29 12.01
CA GLU A 95 -21.89 6.31 11.00
C GLU A 95 -23.38 6.38 10.65
N ASP A 96 -23.90 7.58 10.42
CA ASP A 96 -25.23 7.75 9.83
C ASP A 96 -25.23 7.38 8.33
N LEU A 97 -26.12 6.46 7.97
CA LEU A 97 -26.36 6.04 6.58
C LEU A 97 -27.68 6.57 6.01
N THR A 98 -28.49 7.29 6.80
CA THR A 98 -29.81 7.77 6.35
C THR A 98 -29.71 8.74 5.18
N TRP A 99 -28.58 9.42 5.00
CA TRP A 99 -28.36 10.29 3.85
C TRP A 99 -28.40 9.55 2.50
N LEU A 100 -28.06 8.25 2.46
CA LEU A 100 -28.16 7.44 1.24
C LEU A 100 -29.61 7.34 0.72
N LEU A 101 -30.60 7.48 1.61
CA LEU A 101 -32.01 7.47 1.23
C LEU A 101 -32.38 8.68 0.35
N LYS A 102 -31.64 9.80 0.49
CA LYS A 102 -31.86 11.03 -0.31
C LYS A 102 -31.41 10.88 -1.77
N LEU A 103 -30.70 9.81 -2.10
CA LEU A 103 -30.17 9.52 -3.43
C LEU A 103 -30.99 8.44 -4.16
N GLN A 104 -31.97 7.84 -3.49
CA GLN A 104 -32.90 6.87 -4.07
C GLN A 104 -34.10 7.58 -4.75
N PRO A 105 -34.69 6.99 -5.80
CA PRO A 105 -34.32 5.72 -6.44
C PRO A 105 -33.19 5.84 -7.48
N ASP A 106 -32.74 7.06 -7.79
CA ASP A 106 -31.79 7.34 -8.88
C ASP A 106 -30.45 6.62 -8.71
N TRP A 107 -29.97 6.51 -7.47
CA TRP A 107 -28.78 5.77 -7.10
C TRP A 107 -29.14 4.60 -6.19
N ARG A 108 -28.76 3.39 -6.61
CA ARG A 108 -28.70 2.23 -5.72
C ARG A 108 -27.50 2.37 -4.79
N ASN A 109 -27.50 1.68 -3.67
CA ASN A 109 -26.36 1.64 -2.74
C ASN A 109 -25.98 0.21 -2.39
N GLN A 110 -24.69 0.04 -2.10
CA GLN A 110 -24.08 -1.15 -1.52
C GLN A 110 -23.15 -0.68 -0.40
N VAL A 111 -23.38 -1.20 0.80
CA VAL A 111 -22.64 -0.79 1.99
C VAL A 111 -21.65 -1.89 2.37
N LEU A 112 -20.38 -1.52 2.43
CA LEU A 112 -19.27 -2.39 2.84
C LEU A 112 -18.89 -2.02 4.28
N ALA A 113 -19.36 -2.79 5.25
CA ALA A 113 -19.02 -2.55 6.65
C ALA A 113 -17.59 -3.01 6.95
N LEU A 114 -16.77 -2.12 7.51
CA LEU A 114 -15.45 -2.48 8.05
C LEU A 114 -15.61 -2.97 9.49
N ASP A 115 -15.02 -4.13 9.78
CA ASP A 115 -15.03 -4.71 11.12
C ASP A 115 -14.12 -3.91 12.06
N PRO A 116 -14.57 -3.46 13.25
CA PRO A 116 -13.74 -2.71 14.20
C PRO A 116 -12.43 -3.42 14.62
N SER A 117 -12.32 -4.73 14.44
CA SER A 117 -11.08 -5.50 14.61
C SER A 117 -9.98 -5.15 13.59
N PHE A 118 -10.25 -4.37 12.54
CA PHE A 118 -9.26 -3.85 11.59
C PHE A 118 -8.13 -3.06 12.30
N THR A 119 -8.42 -2.51 13.48
CA THR A 119 -7.48 -1.72 14.29
C THR A 119 -6.43 -2.56 15.03
N ALA A 120 -6.60 -3.89 15.08
CA ALA A 120 -5.78 -4.76 15.92
C ALA A 120 -4.64 -5.44 15.15
N LEU A 121 -3.47 -4.79 15.09
CA LEU A 121 -2.19 -5.47 14.89
C LEU A 121 -1.80 -6.23 16.16
N HIS A 122 -2.56 -7.26 16.55
CA HIS A 122 -2.32 -8.04 17.76
C HIS A 122 -2.27 -9.54 17.49
N ALA A 123 -1.63 -10.28 18.40
CA ALA A 123 -1.61 -11.74 18.36
C ALA A 123 -3.05 -12.28 18.41
N GLY A 124 -3.51 -12.90 17.31
CA GLY A 124 -4.88 -13.37 17.13
C GLY A 124 -5.64 -12.71 15.98
N ALA A 125 -5.07 -11.69 15.31
CA ALA A 125 -5.63 -11.14 14.09
C ALA A 125 -5.78 -12.23 13.01
N GLN A 126 -6.97 -12.30 12.39
CA GLN A 126 -7.28 -13.31 11.36
C GLN A 126 -6.86 -12.87 9.96
N ARG A 127 -6.65 -11.57 9.73
CA ARG A 127 -6.27 -10.96 8.44
C ARG A 127 -5.30 -9.78 8.64
N VAL A 128 -4.42 -9.53 7.66
CA VAL A 128 -3.55 -8.36 7.62
C VAL A 128 -4.35 -7.25 6.93
N ASP A 129 -4.80 -6.27 7.70
CA ASP A 129 -5.61 -5.17 7.20
C ASP A 129 -4.74 -3.94 6.91
N ARG A 130 -4.35 -3.78 5.65
CA ARG A 130 -3.70 -2.55 5.15
C ARG A 130 -4.56 -1.87 4.09
N GLY A 131 -4.52 -0.54 4.11
CA GLY A 131 -5.21 0.33 3.17
C GLY A 131 -6.72 0.47 3.40
N ARG A 132 -7.31 -0.19 4.41
CA ARG A 132 -8.75 -0.25 4.79
C ARG A 132 -9.74 -0.01 3.64
N ILE A 133 -10.01 1.26 3.34
CA ILE A 133 -10.93 1.75 2.33
C ILE A 133 -10.53 1.23 0.96
N ALA A 134 -9.24 1.28 0.62
CA ALA A 134 -8.72 0.79 -0.64
C ALA A 134 -8.87 -0.72 -0.78
N ALA A 135 -8.62 -1.48 0.29
CA ALA A 135 -8.83 -2.93 0.29
C ALA A 135 -10.31 -3.27 0.06
N ALA A 136 -11.24 -2.54 0.69
CA ALA A 136 -12.69 -2.72 0.49
C ALA A 136 -13.15 -2.32 -0.93
N TYR A 137 -12.62 -1.25 -1.50
CA TYR A 137 -12.92 -0.87 -2.88
C TYR A 137 -12.43 -1.93 -3.88
N LEU A 138 -11.21 -2.43 -3.68
CA LEU A 138 -10.64 -3.49 -4.53
C LEU A 138 -11.43 -4.80 -4.39
N ASP A 139 -11.76 -5.20 -3.17
CA ASP A 139 -12.60 -6.37 -2.91
C ASP A 139 -13.94 -6.29 -3.65
N TYR A 140 -14.61 -5.13 -3.60
CA TYR A 140 -15.82 -4.90 -4.37
C TYR A 140 -15.60 -5.00 -5.89
N ILE A 141 -14.56 -4.31 -6.40
CA ILE A 141 -14.24 -4.30 -7.84
C ILE A 141 -13.97 -5.71 -8.34
N ILE A 142 -13.18 -6.50 -7.60
CA ILE A 142 -12.81 -7.87 -7.97
C ILE A 142 -14.06 -8.75 -7.95
N THR A 143 -14.79 -8.75 -6.83
CA THR A 143 -15.96 -9.62 -6.64
C THR A 143 -17.05 -9.32 -7.67
N HIS A 144 -17.30 -8.05 -8.01
CA HIS A 144 -18.38 -7.67 -8.92
C HIS A 144 -17.92 -7.38 -10.34
N TYR A 145 -16.68 -7.75 -10.71
CA TYR A 145 -16.04 -7.35 -11.96
C TYR A 145 -16.90 -7.65 -13.22
N GLU A 146 -17.56 -8.80 -13.24
CA GLU A 146 -18.45 -9.24 -14.33
C GLU A 146 -19.83 -8.54 -14.32
N HIS A 147 -20.22 -7.92 -13.21
CA HIS A 147 -21.57 -7.39 -12.95
C HIS A 147 -21.58 -5.95 -12.42
N LEU A 148 -20.56 -5.16 -12.76
CA LEU A 148 -20.44 -3.75 -12.38
C LEU A 148 -21.60 -2.89 -12.91
N ALA A 149 -22.08 -1.96 -12.07
CA ALA A 149 -22.99 -0.90 -12.45
C ALA A 149 -22.36 0.04 -13.49
N ALA A 150 -23.15 0.56 -14.44
CA ALA A 150 -22.62 1.38 -15.53
C ALA A 150 -21.81 2.59 -15.03
N THR A 151 -22.30 3.27 -13.98
CA THR A 151 -21.54 4.25 -13.18
C THR A 151 -21.51 3.80 -11.72
N THR A 152 -20.31 3.70 -11.15
CA THR A 152 -20.13 3.44 -9.72
C THR A 152 -19.48 4.65 -9.05
N VAL A 153 -20.05 5.09 -7.93
CA VAL A 153 -19.48 6.11 -7.05
C VAL A 153 -18.95 5.42 -5.81
N PHE A 154 -17.65 5.59 -5.55
CA PHE A 154 -17.00 5.06 -4.36
C PHE A 154 -16.95 6.15 -3.28
N VAL A 155 -17.38 5.80 -2.06
CA VAL A 155 -17.46 6.71 -0.92
C VAL A 155 -16.85 6.05 0.31
N GLY A 156 -15.90 6.74 0.93
CA GLY A 156 -15.25 6.28 2.14
C GLY A 156 -16.11 6.48 3.41
N PRO A 157 -15.62 6.06 4.58
CA PRO A 157 -16.22 6.41 5.87
C PRO A 157 -16.33 7.93 6.07
N GLY A 158 -17.46 8.40 6.57
CA GLY A 158 -17.69 9.79 6.95
C GLY A 158 -17.27 10.02 8.40
N LEU A 159 -16.38 10.98 8.66
CA LEU A 159 -16.04 11.39 10.03
C LEU A 159 -17.14 12.32 10.54
N GLU A 160 -18.27 11.77 10.97
CA GLU A 160 -19.42 12.59 11.38
C GLU A 160 -19.23 13.23 12.77
N SER A 161 -18.30 12.73 13.59
CA SER A 161 -17.99 13.37 14.87
C SER A 161 -16.64 12.91 15.42
N GLN A 162 -15.58 13.67 15.16
CA GLN A 162 -14.50 13.85 16.13
C GLN A 162 -13.61 15.01 15.67
N THR A 163 -13.60 16.02 16.55
CA THR A 163 -12.71 17.17 16.59
C THR A 163 -12.80 18.14 15.42
N GLN A 164 -12.46 19.38 15.72
CA GLN A 164 -12.22 20.46 14.77
C GLN A 164 -10.97 20.18 13.91
N ASP A 165 -10.75 18.92 13.49
CA ASP A 165 -9.65 18.53 12.62
C ASP A 165 -10.07 18.71 11.17
N GLU A 166 -9.89 19.93 10.68
CA GLU A 166 -9.04 20.36 9.55
C GLU A 166 -8.66 19.38 8.41
N GLN A 167 -9.33 18.26 8.18
CA GLN A 167 -9.12 17.43 6.99
C GLN A 167 -10.01 17.93 5.84
N ALA A 168 -9.60 19.06 5.24
CA ALA A 168 -10.32 19.80 4.19
C ALA A 168 -10.64 19.00 2.91
N TRP A 169 -10.16 17.77 2.78
CA TRP A 169 -10.31 16.94 1.59
C TRP A 169 -11.52 15.98 1.63
N ARG A 170 -12.13 15.71 2.81
CA ARG A 170 -13.34 14.87 2.91
C ARG A 170 -14.61 15.71 2.83
N LEU A 171 -15.63 15.21 2.15
CA LEU A 171 -16.88 15.95 1.98
C LEU A 171 -17.88 15.67 3.10
N PRO A 172 -18.40 16.72 3.78
CA PRO A 172 -19.55 16.56 4.66
C PRO A 172 -20.73 15.91 3.91
N HIS A 173 -21.54 15.10 4.59
CA HIS A 173 -22.64 14.35 3.97
C HIS A 173 -23.56 15.23 3.09
N GLN A 174 -23.86 16.46 3.50
CA GLN A 174 -24.70 17.37 2.70
C GLN A 174 -24.04 17.81 1.38
N ALA A 175 -22.74 18.10 1.40
CA ALA A 175 -21.98 18.46 0.21
C ALA A 175 -21.82 17.25 -0.72
N LEU A 176 -21.58 16.06 -0.14
CA LEU A 176 -21.48 14.81 -0.89
C LEU A 176 -22.79 14.47 -1.59
N VAL A 177 -23.93 14.51 -0.89
CA VAL A 177 -25.26 14.29 -1.48
C VAL A 177 -25.49 15.23 -2.65
N THR A 178 -25.23 16.52 -2.45
CA THR A 178 -25.41 17.54 -3.50
C THR A 178 -24.53 17.25 -4.73
N ARG A 179 -23.29 16.80 -4.52
CA ARG A 179 -22.34 16.47 -5.59
C ARG A 179 -22.75 15.20 -6.33
N ILE A 180 -23.21 14.16 -5.64
CA ILE A 180 -23.70 12.93 -6.28
C ILE A 180 -25.00 13.19 -7.07
N GLN A 181 -25.90 14.04 -6.56
CA GLN A 181 -27.10 14.45 -7.29
C GLN A 181 -26.78 15.25 -8.55
N ALA A 182 -25.78 16.14 -8.49
CA ALA A 182 -25.35 16.95 -9.63
C ALA A 182 -24.42 16.21 -10.60
N LEU A 183 -23.95 15.00 -10.24
CA LEU A 183 -22.96 14.26 -11.01
C LEU A 183 -23.46 13.96 -12.42
N GLN A 184 -22.72 14.46 -13.41
CA GLN A 184 -22.99 14.23 -14.82
C GLN A 184 -22.50 12.84 -15.20
N THR A 185 -23.37 11.82 -15.13
CA THR A 185 -22.97 10.44 -15.45
C THR A 185 -22.52 10.29 -16.91
N GLY A 186 -23.00 11.13 -17.83
CA GLY A 186 -22.48 11.19 -19.21
C GLY A 186 -20.99 11.52 -19.25
N TYR A 187 -20.56 12.54 -18.51
CA TYR A 187 -19.14 12.85 -18.35
C TYR A 187 -18.35 11.65 -17.83
N VAL A 188 -18.85 10.95 -16.80
CA VAL A 188 -18.18 9.74 -16.27
C VAL A 188 -18.09 8.61 -17.29
N GLN A 189 -19.10 8.45 -18.15
CA GLN A 189 -19.04 7.45 -19.22
C GLN A 189 -18.00 7.81 -20.29
N ASP A 190 -17.96 9.06 -20.71
CA ASP A 190 -17.07 9.54 -21.77
C ASP A 190 -15.60 9.56 -21.30
N GLU A 191 -15.37 10.10 -20.10
CA GLU A 191 -14.05 10.31 -19.52
C GLU A 191 -13.54 9.12 -18.70
N GLY A 192 -14.44 8.20 -18.33
CA GLY A 192 -14.14 6.99 -17.57
C GLY A 192 -13.96 7.19 -16.06
N PHE A 193 -13.46 8.35 -15.63
CA PHE A 193 -13.17 8.68 -14.22
C PHE A 193 -13.43 10.15 -13.93
N ALA A 194 -14.07 10.43 -12.78
CA ALA A 194 -14.31 11.76 -12.25
C ALA A 194 -14.14 11.82 -10.72
N PRO A 195 -13.39 12.78 -10.18
CA PRO A 195 -13.29 12.99 -8.74
C PRO A 195 -14.58 13.63 -8.24
N LEU A 196 -15.02 13.27 -7.03
CA LEU A 196 -16.12 14.00 -6.40
C LEU A 196 -15.65 15.30 -5.76
N ASN A 197 -14.35 15.56 -5.69
CA ASN A 197 -13.78 16.83 -5.30
C ASN A 197 -13.00 17.49 -6.44
N CYS A 198 -13.46 18.64 -6.91
CA CYS A 198 -12.70 19.44 -7.86
C CYS A 198 -11.51 20.08 -7.14
N PRO A 199 -10.33 20.12 -7.78
CA PRO A 199 -9.13 20.63 -7.16
C PRO A 199 -9.25 22.13 -6.98
N ASN A 200 -8.78 22.64 -5.84
CA ASN A 200 -8.30 24.01 -5.78
C ASN A 200 -6.81 24.01 -6.17
N GLN A 201 -6.26 25.19 -6.47
CA GLN A 201 -4.87 25.32 -6.95
C GLN A 201 -3.84 24.65 -6.01
N GLN A 202 -4.05 24.72 -4.69
CA GLN A 202 -3.11 24.18 -3.69
C GLN A 202 -3.03 22.66 -3.69
N VAL A 203 -4.15 21.95 -3.86
CA VAL A 203 -4.19 20.48 -3.88
C VAL A 203 -3.35 19.91 -5.03
N CYS A 204 -3.27 20.64 -6.13
CA CYS A 204 -2.48 20.27 -7.30
C CYS A 204 -1.00 20.64 -7.22
N GLU A 205 -0.61 21.45 -6.22
CA GLU A 205 0.78 21.83 -5.98
C GLU A 205 1.48 20.88 -4.98
N ASP A 206 0.75 20.11 -4.17
CA ASP A 206 1.32 19.07 -3.28
C ASP A 206 1.59 17.75 -4.01
N LEU A 207 2.57 17.80 -4.91
CA LEU A 207 3.01 16.66 -5.71
C LEU A 207 3.77 15.64 -4.84
N VAL A 208 3.51 14.37 -5.09
CA VAL A 208 4.36 13.26 -4.62
C VAL A 208 5.51 13.12 -5.60
N LEU A 209 6.74 13.21 -5.08
CA LEU A 209 7.99 13.08 -5.85
C LEU A 209 8.72 11.77 -5.48
N PRO A 210 8.49 10.64 -6.18
CA PRO A 210 9.06 9.34 -5.80
C PRO A 210 10.60 9.28 -5.81
N PHE A 211 11.26 10.21 -6.50
CA PHE A 211 12.71 10.25 -6.66
C PHE A 211 13.34 11.56 -6.13
N ARG A 212 12.71 12.21 -5.15
CA ARG A 212 13.21 13.47 -4.57
C ARG A 212 14.67 13.36 -4.14
N HIS A 213 15.48 14.36 -4.48
CA HIS A 213 16.87 14.48 -4.07
C HIS A 213 17.19 15.88 -3.51
N PRO A 214 17.70 16.00 -2.27
CA PRO A 214 17.89 14.91 -1.29
C PRO A 214 16.54 14.30 -0.85
N PRO A 215 16.50 13.03 -0.43
CA PRO A 215 15.29 12.44 0.14
C PRO A 215 14.79 13.26 1.33
N ASP A 216 13.47 13.44 1.43
CA ASP A 216 12.82 14.05 2.58
C ASP A 216 12.15 12.95 3.41
N GLU A 217 12.81 12.54 4.51
CA GLU A 217 12.35 11.44 5.36
C GLU A 217 10.99 11.73 6.05
N TYR A 218 10.60 13.00 6.15
CA TYR A 218 9.28 13.38 6.67
C TYR A 218 8.17 13.20 5.64
N ARG A 219 8.50 13.11 4.34
CA ARG A 219 7.55 12.77 3.27
C ARG A 219 7.54 11.25 3.05
N THR A 220 7.06 10.53 4.07
CA THR A 220 7.02 9.05 4.11
C THR A 220 6.37 8.42 2.89
N LEU A 221 5.39 9.08 2.28
CA LEU A 221 4.74 8.61 1.06
C LEU A 221 5.67 8.61 -0.16
N GLU A 222 6.50 9.64 -0.33
CA GLU A 222 7.44 9.75 -1.46
C GLU A 222 8.48 8.63 -1.41
N VAL A 223 9.03 8.38 -0.22
CA VAL A 223 10.01 7.31 0.05
C VAL A 223 9.46 5.93 -0.34
N ASN A 224 8.16 5.72 -0.15
CA ASN A 224 7.50 4.44 -0.38
C ASN A 224 6.93 4.28 -1.80
N MET A 225 6.63 5.37 -2.50
CA MET A 225 5.87 5.36 -3.76
C MET A 225 6.59 4.59 -4.88
N ALA A 226 7.91 4.75 -5.07
CA ALA A 226 8.63 4.06 -6.14
C ALA A 226 8.62 2.53 -5.97
N SER A 227 8.75 2.06 -4.73
CA SER A 227 8.67 0.65 -4.38
C SER A 227 7.25 0.10 -4.56
N ALA A 228 6.24 0.84 -4.07
CA ALA A 228 4.84 0.48 -4.25
C ALA A 228 4.45 0.40 -5.73
N TRP A 229 4.87 1.37 -6.55
CA TRP A 229 4.61 1.39 -7.99
C TRP A 229 5.11 0.12 -8.68
N THR A 230 6.32 -0.33 -8.33
CA THR A 230 6.91 -1.54 -8.90
C THR A 230 6.09 -2.77 -8.56
N ALA A 231 5.64 -2.90 -7.31
CA ALA A 231 4.81 -4.02 -6.88
C ALA A 231 3.41 -4.00 -7.51
N LEU A 232 2.80 -2.81 -7.60
CA LEU A 232 1.44 -2.64 -8.14
C LEU A 232 1.40 -2.82 -9.66
N PHE A 233 2.25 -2.12 -10.40
CA PHE A 233 2.19 -2.06 -11.87
C PHE A 233 3.19 -2.98 -12.58
N ASN A 234 3.92 -3.80 -11.82
CA ASN A 234 4.93 -4.73 -12.31
C ASN A 234 5.93 -4.08 -13.31
N ASN A 235 6.28 -2.82 -13.04
CA ASN A 235 7.26 -2.08 -13.83
C ASN A 235 7.98 -1.06 -12.95
N THR A 236 9.23 -0.75 -13.28
CA THR A 236 10.06 0.18 -12.50
C THR A 236 9.93 1.64 -12.97
N ARG A 237 9.00 1.92 -13.89
CA ARG A 237 8.80 3.26 -14.47
C ARG A 237 7.81 4.07 -13.65
N ALA A 238 8.11 4.23 -12.36
CA ALA A 238 7.37 5.19 -11.55
C ALA A 238 7.56 6.61 -12.13
N PRO A 239 6.54 7.47 -12.09
CA PRO A 239 6.65 8.82 -12.61
C PRO A 239 7.54 9.68 -11.70
N GLU A 240 8.15 10.73 -12.24
CA GLU A 240 8.91 11.71 -11.44
C GLU A 240 8.00 12.52 -10.52
N MET A 241 6.76 12.75 -10.94
CA MET A 241 5.75 13.53 -10.23
C MET A 241 4.40 12.83 -10.33
N LEU A 242 3.68 12.82 -9.21
CA LEU A 242 2.33 12.29 -9.10
C LEU A 242 1.45 13.31 -8.38
N GLY A 243 0.31 13.65 -8.97
CA GLY A 243 -0.61 14.63 -8.43
C GLY A 243 -1.98 14.55 -9.09
N ALA A 244 -3.03 14.69 -8.28
CA ALA A 244 -4.41 14.71 -8.73
C ALA A 244 -5.28 15.41 -7.66
N PRO A 245 -6.52 15.80 -7.99
CA PRO A 245 -7.51 16.16 -6.98
C PRO A 245 -7.56 15.06 -5.92
N GLY A 246 -7.28 15.43 -4.66
CA GLY A 246 -7.18 14.48 -3.55
C GLY A 246 -8.54 13.91 -3.12
N GLY A 247 -8.48 12.88 -2.26
CA GLY A 247 -9.62 12.25 -1.63
C GLY A 247 -9.89 10.82 -2.07
N VAL A 248 -10.78 10.16 -1.34
CA VAL A 248 -11.17 8.75 -1.55
C VAL A 248 -12.52 8.63 -2.26
N GLU A 249 -13.16 9.75 -2.57
CA GLU A 249 -14.46 9.85 -3.21
C GLU A 249 -14.34 10.14 -4.71
N PHE A 250 -14.76 9.19 -5.54
CA PHE A 250 -14.71 9.32 -7.00
C PHE A 250 -15.81 8.51 -7.68
N ALA A 251 -16.09 8.87 -8.93
CA ALA A 251 -16.97 8.14 -9.83
C ALA A 251 -16.15 7.51 -10.96
N VAL A 252 -16.52 6.30 -11.35
CA VAL A 252 -15.86 5.55 -12.42
C VAL A 252 -16.90 4.77 -13.24
N SER A 253 -16.69 4.67 -14.54
CA SER A 253 -17.54 3.84 -15.39
C SER A 253 -17.10 2.36 -15.34
N ALA A 254 -18.06 1.44 -15.52
CA ALA A 254 -17.74 0.02 -15.64
C ALA A 254 -16.79 -0.25 -16.83
N ALA A 255 -16.94 0.51 -17.91
CA ALA A 255 -16.05 0.43 -19.07
C ALA A 255 -14.61 0.80 -18.71
N GLN A 256 -14.42 1.82 -17.87
CA GLN A 256 -13.09 2.24 -17.42
C GLN A 256 -12.46 1.22 -16.45
N ILE A 257 -13.23 0.64 -15.53
CA ILE A 257 -12.74 -0.45 -14.67
C ILE A 257 -12.25 -1.62 -15.53
N ARG A 258 -13.02 -2.00 -16.56
CA ARG A 258 -12.68 -3.13 -17.44
C ARG A 258 -11.52 -2.89 -18.40
N LYS A 259 -10.96 -1.68 -18.47
CA LYS A 259 -9.71 -1.45 -19.22
C LYS A 259 -8.51 -2.15 -18.59
N ARG A 260 -8.58 -2.50 -17.30
CA ARG A 260 -7.60 -3.32 -16.59
C ARG A 260 -8.17 -4.69 -16.31
N SER A 261 -7.34 -5.73 -16.40
CA SER A 261 -7.81 -7.09 -16.11
C SER A 261 -8.11 -7.28 -14.62
N VAL A 262 -8.96 -8.24 -14.29
CA VAL A 262 -9.30 -8.52 -12.90
C VAL A 262 -8.08 -8.98 -12.09
N GLU A 263 -7.14 -9.67 -12.72
CA GLU A 263 -5.87 -10.09 -12.10
C GLU A 263 -4.99 -8.90 -11.69
N GLU A 264 -5.09 -7.76 -12.38
CA GLU A 264 -4.40 -6.55 -11.93
C GLU A 264 -5.00 -6.00 -10.64
N TYR A 265 -6.33 -6.01 -10.50
CA TYR A 265 -7.00 -5.60 -9.28
C TYR A 265 -6.70 -6.57 -8.12
N VAL A 266 -6.68 -7.88 -8.39
CA VAL A 266 -6.26 -8.91 -7.42
C VAL A 266 -4.83 -8.63 -6.94
N ARG A 267 -3.90 -8.32 -7.86
CA ARG A 267 -2.52 -7.96 -7.50
C ARG A 267 -2.45 -6.72 -6.60
N PHE A 268 -3.26 -5.69 -6.86
CA PHE A 268 -3.32 -4.51 -6.00
C PHE A 268 -3.82 -4.86 -4.59
N TRP A 269 -4.81 -5.75 -4.51
CA TRP A 269 -5.36 -6.22 -3.23
C TRP A 269 -4.34 -7.07 -2.46
N GLU A 270 -3.67 -8.00 -3.14
CA GLU A 270 -2.61 -8.83 -2.55
C GLU A 270 -1.42 -7.98 -2.07
N TRP A 271 -1.07 -6.92 -2.79
CA TRP A 271 -0.05 -5.97 -2.35
C TRP A 271 -0.43 -5.31 -1.03
N LEU A 272 -1.68 -4.83 -0.89
CA LEU A 272 -2.17 -4.32 0.39
C LEU A 272 -2.07 -5.39 1.48
N ALA A 273 -2.52 -6.60 1.19
CA ALA A 273 -2.56 -7.67 2.18
C ALA A 273 -1.17 -8.19 2.61
N THR A 274 -0.12 -7.91 1.84
CA THR A 274 1.24 -8.43 2.10
C THR A 274 2.30 -7.36 2.32
N THR A 275 2.00 -6.08 2.09
CA THR A 275 2.95 -4.98 2.26
C THR A 275 3.38 -4.83 3.72
N LYS A 276 4.64 -4.42 3.91
CA LYS A 276 5.20 -4.11 5.23
C LYS A 276 4.84 -2.69 5.70
N MET A 277 4.28 -1.87 4.82
CA MET A 277 3.81 -0.53 5.17
C MET A 277 2.71 -0.62 6.23
N ASP A 278 2.60 0.39 7.08
CA ASP A 278 1.46 0.50 7.96
C ASP A 278 0.17 0.75 7.16
N ASP A 279 -0.97 0.63 7.84
CA ASP A 279 -2.29 0.71 7.22
C ASP A 279 -2.56 2.07 6.56
N ASP A 280 -2.22 3.17 7.26
CA ASP A 280 -2.44 4.53 6.77
C ASP A 280 -1.52 4.83 5.58
N THR A 281 -0.24 4.46 5.66
CA THR A 281 0.71 4.66 4.54
C THR A 281 0.29 3.87 3.30
N ALA A 282 -0.11 2.60 3.46
CA ALA A 282 -0.58 1.77 2.33
C ALA A 282 -1.87 2.34 1.71
N GLY A 283 -2.79 2.84 2.53
CA GLY A 283 -4.01 3.52 2.08
C GLY A 283 -3.71 4.80 1.31
N ALA A 284 -2.80 5.64 1.81
CA ALA A 284 -2.39 6.89 1.17
C ALA A 284 -1.72 6.66 -0.20
N VAL A 285 -0.95 5.57 -0.35
CA VAL A 285 -0.43 5.15 -1.66
C VAL A 285 -1.57 4.89 -2.64
N MET A 286 -2.57 4.10 -2.25
CA MET A 286 -3.71 3.79 -3.12
C MET A 286 -4.54 5.04 -3.45
N GLU A 287 -4.76 5.92 -2.47
CA GLU A 287 -5.46 7.19 -2.67
C GLU A 287 -4.80 8.02 -3.78
N LYS A 288 -3.47 8.15 -3.75
CA LYS A 288 -2.72 8.87 -4.78
C LYS A 288 -2.64 8.14 -6.13
N LEU A 289 -3.09 6.89 -6.22
CA LEU A 289 -3.00 6.10 -7.45
C LEU A 289 -4.34 5.85 -8.13
N TRP A 290 -5.48 6.21 -7.52
CA TRP A 290 -6.79 5.94 -8.13
C TRP A 290 -6.94 6.51 -9.53
N HIS A 291 -6.53 7.77 -9.75
CA HIS A 291 -6.61 8.39 -11.07
C HIS A 291 -5.75 7.65 -12.11
N VAL A 292 -4.54 7.20 -11.75
CA VAL A 292 -3.66 6.42 -12.62
C VAL A 292 -4.22 5.01 -12.87
N ILE A 293 -4.75 4.36 -11.85
CA ILE A 293 -5.43 3.06 -11.97
C ILE A 293 -6.58 3.19 -12.97
N PHE A 294 -7.32 4.29 -12.94
CA PHE A 294 -8.42 4.58 -13.86
C PHE A 294 -8.01 5.42 -15.09
N GLY A 295 -6.74 5.36 -15.49
CA GLY A 295 -6.30 5.76 -16.83
C GLY A 295 -6.00 7.24 -17.04
N ARG A 296 -5.89 8.03 -15.96
CA ARG A 296 -5.37 9.41 -16.02
C ARG A 296 -3.84 9.42 -15.99
N GLU A 297 -3.26 10.53 -16.43
CA GLU A 297 -1.82 10.77 -16.35
C GLU A 297 -1.33 10.86 -14.90
N SER A 298 -0.03 10.70 -14.68
CA SER A 298 0.52 10.75 -13.31
C SER A 298 0.26 12.09 -12.63
N VAL A 299 0.34 13.19 -13.39
CA VAL A 299 -0.11 14.51 -12.97
C VAL A 299 -1.39 14.84 -13.72
N TRP A 300 -2.52 14.81 -13.04
CA TRP A 300 -3.83 15.10 -13.62
C TRP A 300 -4.56 16.14 -12.77
N CYS A 301 -4.48 17.40 -13.17
CA CYS A 301 -4.99 18.53 -12.41
C CYS A 301 -5.79 19.48 -13.32
N PRO A 302 -7.06 19.15 -13.64
CA PRO A 302 -7.90 20.03 -14.43
C PRO A 302 -8.18 21.34 -13.68
N ALA A 303 -8.48 22.43 -14.40
CA ALA A 303 -8.88 23.68 -13.76
C ALA A 303 -10.18 23.46 -12.96
N GLU A 304 -10.34 24.17 -11.84
CA GLU A 304 -11.51 23.99 -10.95
C GLU A 304 -12.82 24.20 -11.73
N GLU A 305 -12.88 25.25 -12.56
CA GLU A 305 -14.04 25.58 -13.39
C GLU A 305 -14.36 24.48 -14.40
N GLU A 306 -13.35 23.96 -15.11
CA GLU A 306 -13.52 22.85 -16.05
C GLU A 306 -14.05 21.60 -15.36
N CYS A 307 -13.51 21.27 -14.18
CA CYS A 307 -13.99 20.16 -13.37
C CYS A 307 -15.44 20.37 -12.94
N ARG A 308 -15.80 21.57 -12.45
CA ARG A 308 -17.16 21.86 -11.98
C ARG A 308 -18.19 21.82 -13.12
N CYS A 309 -17.83 22.37 -14.28
CA CYS A 309 -18.63 22.31 -15.48
C CYS A 309 -18.83 20.86 -15.96
N GLY A 310 -17.74 20.11 -16.13
CA GLY A 310 -17.80 18.74 -16.66
C GLY A 310 -18.46 17.77 -15.70
N VAL A 311 -17.98 17.71 -14.45
CA VAL A 311 -18.40 16.71 -13.46
C VAL A 311 -19.78 17.02 -12.88
N PHE A 312 -20.10 18.31 -12.65
CA PHE A 312 -21.33 18.69 -11.94
C PHE A 312 -22.31 19.54 -12.75
N GLY A 313 -21.98 19.91 -13.99
CA GLY A 313 -22.82 20.82 -14.80
C GLY A 313 -22.92 22.23 -14.22
N LYS A 314 -21.94 22.65 -13.40
CA LYS A 314 -21.94 23.95 -12.70
C LYS A 314 -20.85 24.86 -13.24
N CYS A 315 -21.19 25.48 -14.37
CA CYS A 315 -20.61 26.74 -14.84
C CYS A 315 -21.44 27.89 -14.24
#